data_AF-A0A955XNM1-F1
#
_entry.id   AF-A0A955XNM1-F1
#
_cell.length_a   1.000
_cell.length_b   1.000
_cell.length_c   1.000
_cell.angle_alpha   90.00
_cell.angle_beta   90.00
_cell.angle_gamma   90.00
#
_symmetry.space_group_name_H-M   'P 1'
#
loop_
_entity.id
_entity.type
_entity.pdbx_description
1 polymer ?
#
loop_
_entity_poly.entity_id
_entity_poly.type
_entity_poly.pdbx_seq_one_letter_code
_entity_poly.pdbx_strand_id
1 'polypeptide(L)'
;MADSETFALSLTPHGRLVLHPAVDDGFGLEPALASRLLVAFDAGSGRGLLQLGAREVDTPLPGVLTAWRDFAGRYPTAVCTAPDLDDTATAVTVPPPSEADLATLVLSAPVMPGAEYLTVDVLRDLWTELDAAFRVLAARSSVQGALAALDPAWNRVGRVHFHLAENRKDPDAPFAFMATYTTRLSAHAQAQHVPLGRALREFAGAANRAGLVALLSPVQRA
;
A
#
# COMPACT_ATOMS: atom_id res chain seq x y z
N MET A 1 -11.67 -26.40 -26.31
CA MET A 1 -12.31 -25.38 -25.46
C MET A 1 -11.67 -25.58 -24.09
N ALA A 2 -10.66 -24.78 -23.74
CA ALA A 2 -10.04 -24.92 -22.43
C ALA A 2 -11.06 -24.40 -21.41
N ASP A 3 -11.42 -25.23 -20.42
CA ASP A 3 -12.15 -24.74 -19.25
C ASP A 3 -11.38 -23.54 -18.71
N SER A 4 -12.02 -22.38 -18.72
CA SER A 4 -11.44 -21.20 -18.10
C SER A 4 -11.61 -21.40 -16.61
N GLU A 5 -10.57 -21.88 -15.94
CA GLU A 5 -10.56 -22.09 -14.49
C GLU A 5 -10.91 -20.76 -13.81
N THR A 6 -12.00 -20.77 -13.03
CA THR A 6 -12.46 -19.59 -12.30
C THR A 6 -12.03 -19.69 -10.84
N PHE A 7 -11.87 -18.53 -10.20
CA PHE A 7 -11.41 -18.44 -8.83
C PHE A 7 -12.35 -17.57 -8.01
N ALA A 8 -12.43 -17.84 -6.72
CA ALA A 8 -13.10 -16.99 -5.75
C ALA A 8 -12.17 -16.67 -4.58
N LEU A 9 -12.23 -15.43 -4.11
CA LEU A 9 -11.67 -15.05 -2.83
C LEU A 9 -12.79 -15.10 -1.80
N SER A 10 -12.54 -15.71 -0.65
CA SER A 10 -13.51 -15.78 0.46
C SER A 10 -12.87 -15.33 1.78
N LEU A 11 -13.71 -14.82 2.68
CA LEU A 11 -13.34 -14.54 4.05
C LEU A 11 -13.96 -15.61 4.95
N THR A 12 -13.13 -16.32 5.70
CA THR A 12 -13.60 -17.37 6.61
C THR A 12 -14.19 -16.77 7.90
N PRO A 13 -15.02 -17.51 8.65
CA PRO A 13 -15.51 -17.07 9.98
C PRO A 13 -14.39 -16.75 10.98
N HIS A 14 -13.18 -17.25 10.74
CA HIS A 14 -11.98 -17.00 11.55
C HIS A 14 -11.18 -15.78 11.05
N GLY A 15 -11.73 -14.95 10.16
CA GLY A 15 -11.09 -13.73 9.66
C GLY A 15 -9.98 -13.95 8.63
N ARG A 16 -9.82 -15.17 8.10
CA ARG A 16 -8.78 -15.48 7.10
C ARG A 16 -9.30 -15.34 5.68
N LEU A 17 -8.49 -14.73 4.81
CA LEU A 17 -8.70 -14.70 3.37
C LEU A 17 -8.12 -15.93 2.69
N VAL A 18 -8.94 -16.55 1.84
CA VAL A 18 -8.58 -17.76 1.09
C VAL A 18 -9.00 -17.61 -0.36
N LEU A 19 -8.02 -17.71 -1.27
CA LEU A 19 -8.24 -17.84 -2.71
C LEU A 19 -8.35 -19.32 -3.06
N HIS A 20 -9.40 -19.70 -3.79
CA HIS A 20 -9.65 -21.09 -4.16
C HIS A 20 -10.30 -21.17 -5.55
N PRO A 21 -10.18 -22.31 -6.25
CA PRO A 21 -10.94 -22.56 -7.47
C PRO A 21 -12.44 -22.50 -7.20
N ALA A 22 -13.19 -21.89 -8.11
CA ALA A 22 -14.63 -21.79 -8.08
C ALA A 22 -15.23 -22.52 -9.27
N VAL A 23 -16.37 -23.17 -9.04
CA VAL A 23 -17.15 -23.85 -10.08
C VAL A 23 -18.19 -22.91 -10.67
N ASP A 24 -18.81 -22.07 -9.83
CA ASP A 24 -19.82 -21.07 -10.19
C ASP A 24 -19.48 -19.72 -9.52
N ASP A 25 -19.88 -18.60 -10.13
CA ASP A 25 -19.71 -17.22 -9.63
C ASP A 25 -18.26 -16.77 -9.32
N GLY A 26 -17.27 -17.43 -9.93
CA GLY A 26 -15.87 -17.05 -9.87
C GLY A 26 -15.47 -15.99 -10.92
N PHE A 27 -14.25 -15.50 -10.79
CA PHE A 27 -13.60 -14.64 -11.77
C PHE A 27 -12.45 -15.37 -12.47
N GLY A 28 -12.23 -15.05 -13.74
CA GLY A 28 -11.08 -15.55 -14.49
C GLY A 28 -9.79 -14.83 -14.06
N LEU A 29 -8.69 -15.58 -13.98
CA LEU A 29 -7.35 -15.04 -13.80
C LEU A 29 -6.42 -15.56 -14.89
N GLU A 30 -5.43 -14.75 -15.24
CA GLU A 30 -4.31 -15.21 -16.08
C GLU A 30 -3.55 -16.33 -15.34
N PRO A 31 -3.19 -17.45 -15.99
CA PRO A 31 -2.67 -18.63 -15.29
C PRO A 31 -1.43 -18.36 -14.42
N ALA A 32 -0.49 -17.51 -14.86
CA ALA A 32 0.68 -17.19 -14.06
C ALA A 32 0.31 -16.34 -12.84
N LEU A 33 -0.62 -15.38 -12.98
CA LEU A 33 -1.15 -14.63 -11.85
C LEU A 33 -1.89 -15.54 -10.86
N ALA A 34 -2.76 -16.43 -11.34
CA ALA A 34 -3.51 -17.37 -10.50
C ALA A 34 -2.55 -18.24 -9.67
N SER A 35 -1.54 -18.82 -10.29
CA SER A 35 -0.52 -19.64 -9.63
C SER A 35 0.21 -18.87 -8.53
N ARG A 36 0.65 -17.63 -8.79
CA ARG A 36 1.32 -16.79 -7.78
C ARG A 36 0.40 -16.46 -6.60
N LEU A 37 -0.85 -16.09 -6.87
CA LEU A 37 -1.79 -15.73 -5.82
C LEU A 37 -2.19 -16.94 -4.98
N LEU A 38 -2.43 -18.10 -5.58
CA LEU A 38 -2.72 -19.34 -4.85
C LEU A 38 -1.60 -19.70 -3.89
N VAL A 39 -0.35 -19.70 -4.36
CA VAL A 39 0.83 -19.97 -3.50
C VAL A 39 0.93 -18.95 -2.37
N ALA A 40 0.64 -17.67 -2.64
CA ALA A 40 0.72 -16.62 -1.63
C ALA A 40 -0.38 -16.73 -0.57
N PHE A 41 -1.63 -17.03 -0.97
CA PHE A 41 -2.75 -17.20 -0.04
C PHE A 41 -2.71 -18.52 0.72
N ASP A 42 -2.15 -19.59 0.15
CA ASP A 42 -1.90 -20.87 0.84
C ASP A 42 -0.89 -20.70 2.00
N ALA A 43 0.09 -19.80 1.82
CA ALA A 43 1.02 -19.42 2.88
C ALA A 43 0.41 -18.52 3.99
N GLY A 44 -0.84 -18.08 3.82
CA GLY A 44 -1.58 -17.27 4.80
C GLY A 44 -2.06 -15.91 4.27
N SER A 45 -3.01 -15.29 4.98
CA SER A 45 -3.66 -14.05 4.53
C SER A 45 -2.69 -12.87 4.45
N GLY A 46 -1.79 -12.72 5.42
CA GLY A 46 -0.72 -11.70 5.34
C GLY A 46 0.17 -11.81 4.10
N ARG A 47 0.53 -13.04 3.68
CA ARG A 47 1.36 -13.27 2.47
C ARG A 47 0.58 -13.00 1.19
N GLY A 48 -0.67 -13.47 1.11
CA GLY A 48 -1.57 -13.18 0.00
C GLY A 48 -1.82 -11.68 -0.19
N LEU A 49 -2.12 -10.97 0.91
CA LEU A 49 -2.30 -9.52 0.89
C LEU A 49 -1.01 -8.79 0.50
N LEU A 50 0.16 -9.21 0.98
CA LEU A 50 1.42 -8.59 0.58
C LEU A 50 1.72 -8.78 -0.92
N GLN A 51 1.47 -9.97 -1.48
CA GLN A 51 1.57 -10.21 -2.92
C GLN A 51 0.64 -9.25 -3.68
N LEU A 52 -0.63 -9.19 -3.27
CA LEU A 52 -1.65 -8.41 -3.94
C LEU A 52 -1.38 -6.90 -3.88
N GLY A 53 -1.12 -6.38 -2.67
CA GLY A 53 -0.98 -4.95 -2.38
C GLY A 53 0.37 -4.35 -2.76
N ALA A 54 1.43 -5.16 -2.89
CA ALA A 54 2.77 -4.65 -3.12
C ALA A 54 3.46 -5.15 -4.41
N ARG A 55 3.02 -6.27 -5.01
CA ARG A 55 3.61 -6.79 -6.27
C ARG A 55 2.69 -6.66 -7.48
N GLU A 56 1.38 -6.57 -7.27
CA GLU A 56 0.38 -6.55 -8.35
C GLU A 56 -0.27 -5.15 -8.49
N VAL A 57 0.55 -4.09 -8.30
CA VAL A 57 0.10 -2.68 -8.25
C VAL A 57 -0.55 -2.25 -9.57
N ASP A 58 0.01 -2.68 -10.71
CA ASP A 58 -0.46 -2.34 -12.07
C ASP A 58 -1.21 -3.47 -12.78
N THR A 59 -1.37 -4.60 -12.09
CA THR A 59 -1.99 -5.76 -12.67
C THR A 59 -3.51 -5.52 -12.79
N PRO A 60 -4.13 -5.77 -13.94
CA PRO A 60 -5.58 -5.70 -14.06
C PRO A 60 -6.19 -6.84 -13.22
N LEU A 61 -7.01 -6.47 -12.23
CA LEU A 61 -7.58 -7.41 -11.27
C LEU A 61 -9.12 -7.31 -11.23
N PRO A 62 -9.82 -8.43 -11.03
CA PRO A 62 -11.24 -8.44 -10.66
C PRO A 62 -11.55 -7.53 -9.47
N GLY A 63 -12.79 -7.05 -9.38
CA GLY A 63 -13.19 -6.02 -8.40
C GLY A 63 -12.90 -6.39 -6.94
N VAL A 64 -13.18 -7.64 -6.55
CA VAL A 64 -12.86 -8.14 -5.19
C VAL A 64 -11.35 -8.09 -4.90
N LEU A 65 -10.51 -8.52 -5.84
CA LEU A 65 -9.06 -8.48 -5.69
C LEU A 65 -8.53 -7.04 -5.71
N THR A 66 -9.18 -6.13 -6.45
CA THR A 66 -8.84 -4.71 -6.41
C THR A 66 -9.12 -4.10 -5.03
N ALA A 67 -10.27 -4.39 -4.42
CA ALA A 67 -10.60 -3.90 -3.08
C ALA A 67 -9.56 -4.34 -2.03
N TRP A 68 -9.14 -5.61 -2.08
CA TRP A 68 -8.11 -6.14 -1.18
C TRP A 68 -6.71 -5.63 -1.51
N ARG A 69 -6.38 -5.40 -2.79
CA ARG A 69 -5.16 -4.69 -3.20
C ARG A 69 -5.12 -3.30 -2.61
N ASP A 70 -6.21 -2.55 -2.68
CA ASP A 70 -6.27 -1.17 -2.21
C ASP A 70 -6.16 -1.08 -0.69
N PHE A 71 -6.70 -2.06 0.03
CA PHE A 71 -6.45 -2.22 1.47
C PHE A 71 -4.97 -2.51 1.75
N ALA A 72 -4.43 -3.56 1.11
CA ALA A 72 -3.07 -4.02 1.36
C ALA A 72 -2.00 -3.01 0.92
N GLY A 73 -2.22 -2.26 -0.16
CA GLY A 73 -1.32 -1.24 -0.70
C GLY A 73 -1.13 -0.02 0.22
N ARG A 74 -2.02 0.17 1.21
CA ARG A 74 -1.82 1.17 2.27
C ARG A 74 -0.61 0.83 3.14
N TYR A 75 -0.32 -0.46 3.32
CA TYR A 75 0.81 -0.89 4.15
C TYR A 75 2.18 -0.49 3.58
N PRO A 76 2.58 -0.90 2.35
CA PRO A 76 3.86 -0.47 1.78
C PRO A 76 3.92 1.05 1.60
N THR A 77 2.79 1.72 1.33
CA THR A 77 2.73 3.19 1.37
C THR A 77 3.17 3.73 2.74
N ALA A 78 2.58 3.21 3.81
CA ALA A 78 2.89 3.66 5.17
C ALA A 78 4.33 3.32 5.60
N VAL A 79 4.87 2.19 5.16
CA VAL A 79 6.30 1.86 5.29
C VAL A 79 7.15 2.92 4.59
N CYS A 80 6.86 3.27 3.33
CA CYS A 80 7.63 4.27 2.58
C CYS A 80 7.58 5.68 3.20
N THR A 81 6.53 6.02 3.94
CA THR A 81 6.37 7.32 4.60
C THR A 81 6.82 7.34 6.06
N ALA A 82 7.34 6.23 6.59
CA ALA A 82 7.79 6.16 7.97
C ALA A 82 9.05 7.04 8.18
N PRO A 83 9.10 7.90 9.21
CA PRO A 83 10.21 8.82 9.44
C PRO A 83 11.56 8.11 9.72
N ASP A 84 11.52 6.92 10.33
CA ASP A 84 12.71 6.14 10.72
C ASP A 84 12.89 4.88 9.86
N LEU A 85 13.10 5.08 8.55
CA LEU A 85 13.66 4.06 7.66
C LEU A 85 15.16 3.83 7.92
N ASP A 86 15.58 3.72 9.18
CA ASP A 86 16.92 3.24 9.48
C ASP A 86 16.98 1.75 9.11
N ASP A 87 18.05 1.33 8.42
CA ASP A 87 18.23 0.01 7.77
C ASP A 87 18.05 -1.22 8.71
N THR A 88 17.87 -1.01 10.00
CA THR A 88 17.51 -2.05 10.96
C THR A 88 16.03 -2.43 10.83
N ALA A 89 15.78 -3.58 10.20
CA ALA A 89 14.49 -4.22 9.97
C ALA A 89 13.58 -4.42 11.21
N THR A 90 14.08 -4.13 12.41
CA THR A 90 13.37 -4.30 13.69
C THR A 90 12.58 -3.07 14.16
N ALA A 91 12.86 -1.86 13.66
CA ALA A 91 12.30 -0.63 14.23
C ALA A 91 11.04 -0.07 13.51
N VAL A 92 10.80 -0.42 12.25
CA VAL A 92 9.63 0.10 11.53
C VAL A 92 8.38 -0.63 12.00
N THR A 93 7.61 0.00 12.88
CA THR A 93 6.28 -0.46 13.27
C THR A 93 5.26 0.41 12.58
N VAL A 94 4.53 -0.17 11.62
CA VAL A 94 3.49 0.55 10.88
C VAL A 94 2.16 0.34 11.60
N PRO A 95 1.61 1.39 12.25
CA PRO A 95 0.32 1.26 12.91
C PRO A 95 -0.77 0.95 11.88
N PRO A 96 -1.82 0.19 12.27
CA PRO A 96 -2.98 0.00 11.41
C PRO A 96 -3.65 1.34 11.09
N PRO A 97 -4.43 1.42 9.99
CA PRO A 97 -5.27 2.57 9.71
C PRO A 97 -6.17 2.94 10.90
N SER A 98 -6.61 4.20 10.96
CA SER A 98 -7.47 4.65 12.04
C SER A 98 -8.77 3.84 12.09
N GLU A 99 -9.38 3.73 13.26
CA GLU A 99 -10.64 3.00 13.42
C GLU A 99 -11.73 3.52 12.47
N ALA A 100 -11.80 4.84 12.24
CA ALA A 100 -12.73 5.45 11.30
C ALA A 100 -12.46 5.02 9.84
N ASP A 101 -11.19 4.92 9.44
CA ASP A 101 -10.81 4.43 8.12
C ASP A 101 -11.16 2.96 7.95
N LEU A 102 -10.91 2.13 8.97
CA LEU A 102 -11.27 0.71 8.98
C LEU A 102 -12.78 0.52 8.93
N ALA A 103 -13.55 1.30 9.70
CA ALA A 103 -15.01 1.26 9.66
C ALA A 103 -15.55 1.61 8.26
N THR A 104 -14.95 2.59 7.59
CA THR A 104 -15.30 2.95 6.21
C THR A 104 -15.03 1.80 5.24
N LEU A 105 -13.92 1.07 5.41
CA LEU A 105 -13.59 -0.11 4.62
C LEU A 105 -14.59 -1.25 4.84
N VAL A 106 -15.02 -1.48 6.08
CA VAL A 106 -16.07 -2.47 6.40
C VAL A 106 -17.38 -2.12 5.70
N LEU A 107 -17.79 -0.85 5.70
CA LEU A 107 -19.00 -0.40 4.99
C LEU A 107 -18.89 -0.52 3.46
N SER A 108 -17.67 -0.57 2.95
CA SER A 108 -17.36 -0.68 1.52
C SER A 108 -16.89 -2.08 1.14
N ALA A 109 -17.23 -3.10 1.94
CA ALA A 109 -16.81 -4.48 1.73
C ALA A 109 -17.15 -4.95 0.31
N PRO A 110 -16.22 -5.60 -0.41
CA PRO A 110 -16.53 -6.16 -1.71
C PRO A 110 -17.58 -7.27 -1.59
N VAL A 111 -18.38 -7.46 -2.63
CA VAL A 111 -19.30 -8.60 -2.72
C VAL A 111 -18.46 -9.86 -2.90
N MET A 112 -18.40 -10.70 -1.88
CA MET A 112 -17.66 -11.96 -1.86
C MET A 112 -18.21 -12.92 -0.79
N PRO A 113 -17.98 -14.22 -0.91
CA PRO A 113 -18.32 -15.18 0.14
C PRO A 113 -17.65 -14.82 1.47
N GLY A 114 -18.45 -14.73 2.53
CA GLY A 114 -17.97 -14.44 3.87
C GLY A 114 -17.70 -12.96 4.16
N ALA A 115 -18.11 -12.04 3.28
CA ALA A 115 -18.02 -10.60 3.53
C ALA A 115 -18.73 -10.18 4.83
N GLU A 116 -19.74 -10.93 5.28
CA GLU A 116 -20.45 -10.74 6.55
C GLU A 116 -19.56 -10.92 7.80
N TYR A 117 -18.43 -11.62 7.68
CA TYR A 117 -17.46 -11.76 8.76
C TYR A 117 -16.48 -10.58 8.84
N LEU A 118 -16.54 -9.65 7.89
CA LEU A 118 -15.63 -8.51 7.86
C LEU A 118 -15.98 -7.51 8.96
N THR A 119 -15.04 -7.32 9.89
CA THR A 119 -15.15 -6.34 10.97
C THR A 119 -13.88 -5.50 11.04
N VAL A 120 -13.93 -4.42 11.84
CA VAL A 120 -12.76 -3.59 12.12
C VAL A 120 -11.63 -4.42 12.75
N ASP A 121 -11.97 -5.34 13.65
CA ASP A 121 -10.98 -6.21 14.30
C ASP A 121 -10.36 -7.19 13.31
N VAL A 122 -11.15 -7.78 12.40
CA VAL A 122 -10.62 -8.64 11.32
C VAL A 122 -9.67 -7.86 10.42
N LEU A 123 -9.99 -6.62 10.04
CA LEU A 123 -9.07 -5.80 9.25
C LEU A 123 -7.78 -5.46 10.01
N ARG A 124 -7.85 -5.27 11.34
CA ARG A 124 -6.67 -5.03 12.19
C ARG A 124 -5.79 -6.28 12.30
N ASP A 125 -6.40 -7.44 12.41
CA ASP A 125 -5.69 -8.72 12.45
C ASP A 125 -5.02 -9.00 11.10
N LEU A 126 -5.73 -8.79 9.99
CA LEU A 126 -5.18 -8.90 8.63
C LEU A 126 -4.03 -7.91 8.40
N TRP A 127 -4.11 -6.69 8.95
CA TRP A 127 -3.02 -5.72 8.92
C TRP A 127 -1.79 -6.24 9.68
N THR A 128 -2.00 -6.84 10.84
CA THR A 128 -0.93 -7.42 11.68
C THR A 128 -0.26 -8.61 10.98
N GLU A 129 -1.03 -9.46 10.32
CA GLU A 129 -0.48 -10.56 9.51
C GLU A 129 0.34 -10.05 8.33
N LEU A 130 -0.10 -8.96 7.68
CA LEU A 130 0.62 -8.32 6.59
C LEU A 130 1.95 -7.72 7.10
N ASP A 131 1.94 -7.02 8.24
CA ASP A 131 3.15 -6.51 8.90
C ASP A 131 4.15 -7.63 9.19
N ALA A 132 3.68 -8.75 9.77
CA ALA A 132 4.51 -9.92 10.02
C ALA A 132 5.10 -10.51 8.73
N ALA A 133 4.29 -10.64 7.67
CA ALA A 133 4.76 -11.15 6.38
C ALA A 133 5.83 -10.24 5.75
N PHE A 134 5.67 -8.92 5.87
CA PHE A 134 6.65 -7.94 5.40
C PHE A 134 7.94 -7.99 6.22
N ARG A 135 7.86 -8.07 7.56
CA ARG A 135 9.05 -8.18 8.43
C ARG A 135 9.89 -9.39 8.12
N VAL A 136 9.27 -10.54 7.82
CA VAL A 136 10.01 -11.73 7.38
C VAL A 136 10.74 -11.49 6.05
N LEU A 137 10.14 -10.72 5.13
CA LEU A 137 10.82 -10.34 3.88
C LEU A 137 11.98 -9.38 4.14
N ALA A 138 11.77 -8.33 4.95
CA ALA A 138 12.77 -7.33 5.30
C ALA A 138 13.95 -7.91 6.09
N ALA A 139 13.71 -8.89 6.95
CA ALA A 139 14.75 -9.58 7.71
C ALA A 139 15.76 -10.34 6.83
N ARG A 140 15.40 -10.65 5.58
CA ARG A 140 16.30 -11.30 4.61
C ARG A 140 17.22 -10.33 3.87
N SER A 141 16.94 -9.03 3.96
CA SER A 141 17.71 -7.99 3.29
C SER A 141 17.71 -6.71 4.15
N SER A 142 16.85 -5.76 3.81
CA SER A 142 16.54 -4.56 4.58
C SER A 142 15.12 -4.13 4.22
N VAL A 143 14.60 -3.08 4.86
CA VAL A 143 13.27 -2.53 4.50
C VAL A 143 13.26 -2.08 3.04
N GLN A 144 14.32 -1.39 2.61
CA GLN A 144 14.53 -0.89 1.25
C GLN A 144 14.72 -2.05 0.27
N GLY A 145 15.50 -3.07 0.66
CA GLY A 145 15.68 -4.29 -0.12
C GLY A 145 14.37 -5.06 -0.32
N ALA A 146 13.52 -5.13 0.72
CA ALA A 146 12.20 -5.74 0.64
C ALA A 146 11.26 -4.96 -0.28
N LEU A 147 11.19 -3.64 -0.15
CA LEU A 147 10.37 -2.79 -1.02
C LEU A 147 10.78 -2.92 -2.49
N ALA A 148 12.09 -2.87 -2.78
CA ALA A 148 12.62 -3.05 -4.12
C ALA A 148 12.34 -4.46 -4.69
N ALA A 149 12.35 -5.49 -3.85
CA ALA A 149 12.01 -6.85 -4.25
C ALA A 149 10.51 -7.06 -4.51
N LEU A 150 9.64 -6.24 -3.91
CA LEU A 150 8.20 -6.24 -4.14
C LEU A 150 7.87 -5.52 -5.45
N ASP A 151 8.21 -4.23 -5.55
CA ASP A 151 8.10 -3.46 -6.78
C ASP A 151 9.04 -2.23 -6.70
N PRO A 152 9.90 -1.99 -7.72
CA PRO A 152 10.75 -0.80 -7.76
C PRO A 152 10.01 0.53 -7.64
N ALA A 153 8.72 0.60 -7.97
CA ALA A 153 7.87 1.79 -7.84
C ALA A 153 7.74 2.26 -6.38
N TRP A 154 7.80 1.35 -5.39
CA TRP A 154 7.73 1.71 -3.97
C TRP A 154 8.91 2.59 -3.53
N ASN A 155 10.05 2.50 -4.20
CA ASN A 155 11.19 3.38 -3.93
C ASN A 155 10.90 4.86 -4.26
N ARG A 156 9.85 5.15 -5.04
CA ARG A 156 9.45 6.51 -5.42
C ARG A 156 8.42 7.13 -4.45
N VAL A 157 7.73 6.31 -3.67
CA VAL A 157 6.70 6.75 -2.71
C VAL A 157 7.34 7.38 -1.48
N GLY A 158 6.74 8.45 -0.94
CA GLY A 158 7.24 9.12 0.26
C GLY A 158 8.44 10.06 0.04
N ARG A 159 8.99 10.13 -1.19
CA ARG A 159 10.10 11.04 -1.51
C ARG A 159 9.61 12.47 -1.79
N VAL A 160 10.31 13.43 -1.20
CA VAL A 160 10.19 14.86 -1.54
C VAL A 160 11.16 15.17 -2.68
N HIS A 161 10.63 15.68 -3.79
CA HIS A 161 11.40 16.16 -4.92
C HIS A 161 11.49 17.67 -4.85
N PHE A 162 12.71 18.21 -4.91
CA PHE A 162 12.96 19.63 -5.02
C PHE A 162 13.16 20.00 -6.48
N HIS A 163 12.31 20.89 -6.97
CA HIS A 163 12.36 21.46 -8.31
C HIS A 163 12.91 22.87 -8.20
N LEU A 164 13.97 23.14 -8.97
CA LEU A 164 14.51 24.48 -9.17
C LEU A 164 14.13 24.92 -10.58
N ALA A 165 13.34 25.98 -10.70
CA ALA A 165 12.90 26.53 -11.97
C ALA A 165 13.46 27.93 -12.18
N GLU A 166 13.89 28.26 -13.39
CA GLU A 166 14.35 29.60 -13.75
C GLU A 166 13.15 30.57 -13.77
N ASN A 167 13.21 31.63 -12.96
CA ASN A 167 12.19 32.66 -12.88
C ASN A 167 12.62 33.90 -13.67
N ARG A 168 12.42 33.86 -14.98
CA ARG A 168 12.75 34.97 -15.90
C ARG A 168 11.95 36.27 -15.65
N LYS A 169 10.97 36.24 -14.75
CA LYS A 169 10.09 37.38 -14.44
C LYS A 169 10.59 38.22 -13.26
N ASP A 170 11.50 37.69 -12.46
CA ASP A 170 12.08 38.39 -11.32
C ASP A 170 13.61 38.35 -11.41
N PRO A 171 14.25 39.44 -11.89
CA PRO A 171 15.69 39.51 -12.02
C PRO A 171 16.44 39.39 -10.68
N ASP A 172 15.79 39.77 -9.57
CA ASP A 172 16.36 39.74 -8.22
C ASP A 172 16.20 38.35 -7.57
N ALA A 173 15.24 37.55 -8.03
CA ALA A 173 15.04 36.15 -7.67
C ALA A 173 14.97 35.24 -8.92
N PRO A 174 16.12 34.99 -9.61
CA PRO A 174 16.17 34.34 -10.91
C PRO A 174 15.83 32.84 -10.86
N PHE A 175 15.65 32.27 -9.68
CA PHE A 175 15.24 30.88 -9.49
C PHE A 175 14.08 30.78 -8.50
N ALA A 176 13.06 30.02 -8.86
CA ALA A 176 11.95 29.63 -8.00
C ALA A 176 12.14 28.19 -7.51
N PHE A 177 11.88 27.97 -6.23
CA PHE A 177 12.02 26.69 -5.57
C PHE A 177 10.65 26.08 -5.28
N MET A 178 10.43 24.84 -5.71
CA MET A 178 9.18 24.11 -5.46
C MET A 178 9.51 22.71 -4.97
N ALA A 179 8.99 22.33 -3.80
CA ALA A 179 9.03 20.95 -3.36
C ALA A 179 7.72 20.24 -3.74
N THR A 180 7.78 19.03 -4.28
CA THR A 180 6.63 18.13 -4.43
C THR A 180 6.88 16.85 -3.65
N TYR A 181 5.83 16.22 -3.13
CA TYR A 181 5.96 14.91 -2.47
C TYR A 181 5.01 13.90 -3.10
N THR A 182 5.46 12.64 -3.16
CA THR A 182 4.67 11.54 -3.70
C THR A 182 3.87 10.90 -2.57
N THR A 183 2.56 11.16 -2.54
CA THR A 183 1.65 10.70 -1.48
C THR A 183 1.38 9.20 -1.54
N ARG A 184 1.14 8.67 -2.75
CA ARG A 184 0.77 7.28 -3.03
C ARG A 184 1.10 6.91 -4.47
N LEU A 185 1.22 5.61 -4.75
CA LEU A 185 1.05 5.06 -6.10
C LEU A 185 -0.44 5.09 -6.45
N SER A 186 -0.80 5.60 -7.62
CA SER A 186 -2.17 5.47 -8.14
C SER A 186 -2.49 4.00 -8.48
N ALA A 187 -3.74 3.71 -8.88
CA ALA A 187 -4.15 2.40 -9.41
C ALA A 187 -3.38 1.93 -10.67
N HIS A 188 -2.39 2.71 -11.14
CA HIS A 188 -1.51 2.43 -12.27
C HIS A 188 -0.03 2.75 -11.92
N ALA A 189 0.37 2.64 -10.65
CA ALA A 189 1.74 2.86 -10.15
C ALA A 189 2.37 4.19 -10.58
N GLN A 190 1.54 5.18 -10.94
CA GLN A 190 2.01 6.51 -11.25
C GLN A 190 2.16 7.30 -9.95
N ALA A 191 3.34 7.86 -9.76
CA ALA A 191 3.63 8.75 -8.65
C ALA A 191 2.78 10.03 -8.77
N GLN A 192 1.85 10.26 -7.85
CA GLN A 192 1.12 11.53 -7.78
C GLN A 192 1.97 12.57 -7.04
N HIS A 193 2.50 13.55 -7.76
CA HIS A 193 3.27 14.64 -7.19
C HIS A 193 2.35 15.78 -6.74
N VAL A 194 2.28 16.02 -5.43
CA VAL A 194 1.51 17.13 -4.86
C VAL A 194 2.47 18.22 -4.37
N PRO A 195 2.21 19.52 -4.62
CA PRO A 195 3.05 20.60 -4.11
C PRO A 195 3.10 20.60 -2.57
N LEU A 196 4.30 20.75 -2.00
CA LEU A 196 4.52 20.80 -0.55
C LEU A 196 3.79 21.98 0.11
N GLY A 197 3.62 23.10 -0.63
CA GLY A 197 2.80 24.23 -0.18
C GLY A 197 1.31 23.92 -0.03
N ARG A 198 0.83 22.78 -0.55
CA ARG A 198 -0.50 22.25 -0.27
C ARG A 198 -0.52 21.47 1.04
N ALA A 199 0.51 20.66 1.30
CA ALA A 199 0.69 19.97 2.58
C ALA A 199 0.81 20.96 3.75
N LEU A 200 1.56 22.06 3.60
CA LEU A 200 1.63 23.09 4.66
C LEU A 200 0.27 23.73 4.98
N ARG A 201 -0.66 23.77 4.02
CA ARG A 201 -2.04 24.25 4.22
C ARG A 201 -2.95 23.17 4.81
N GLU A 202 -2.80 21.92 4.37
CA GLU A 202 -3.60 20.77 4.82
C GLU A 202 -3.20 20.28 6.23
N PHE A 203 -1.92 20.44 6.62
CA PHE A 203 -1.38 20.04 7.92
C PHE A 203 -1.18 21.21 8.90
N ALA A 204 -1.72 22.41 8.61
CA ALA A 204 -1.62 23.60 9.48
C ALA A 204 -2.37 23.49 10.82
N GLY A 205 -3.09 22.39 11.08
CA GLY A 205 -3.84 22.14 12.32
C GLY A 205 -3.08 21.31 13.35
N ALA A 206 -3.28 21.61 14.64
CA ALA A 206 -2.59 20.96 15.77
C ALA A 206 -2.73 19.42 15.83
N ALA A 207 -3.74 18.84 15.18
CA ALA A 207 -4.01 17.40 15.17
C ALA A 207 -3.09 16.58 14.23
N ASN A 208 -2.27 17.24 13.39
CA ASN A 208 -1.63 16.56 12.25
C ASN A 208 -0.11 16.80 12.16
N ARG A 209 0.50 17.20 13.29
CA ARG A 209 1.93 17.51 13.42
C ARG A 209 2.84 16.32 13.11
N ALA A 210 2.43 15.10 13.45
CA ALA A 210 3.20 13.88 13.17
C ALA A 210 3.34 13.63 11.65
N GLY A 211 2.28 13.86 10.87
CA GLY A 211 2.33 13.73 9.41
C GLY A 211 3.22 14.80 8.76
N LEU A 212 3.22 16.03 9.29
CA LEU A 212 4.11 17.09 8.83
C LEU A 212 5.59 16.79 9.16
N VAL A 213 5.88 16.26 10.35
CA VAL A 213 7.22 15.87 10.76
C VAL A 213 7.72 14.69 9.90
N ALA A 214 6.89 13.68 9.64
CA ALA A 214 7.24 12.58 8.74
C ALA A 214 7.57 13.06 7.32
N LEU A 215 6.83 14.06 6.82
CA LEU A 215 7.04 14.65 5.51
C LEU A 215 8.33 15.49 5.41
N LEU A 216 8.71 16.19 6.49
CA LEU A 216 9.87 17.09 6.50
C LEU A 216 11.14 16.45 7.05
N SER A 217 11.06 15.31 7.75
CA SER A 217 12.21 14.57 8.29
C SER A 217 13.27 14.19 7.25
N PRO A 218 12.91 13.80 6.00
CA PRO A 218 13.90 13.57 4.96
C PRO A 218 14.69 14.83 4.56
N VAL A 219 14.10 16.02 4.69
CA VAL A 219 14.74 17.30 4.34
C VAL A 219 15.71 17.76 5.43
N GLN A 220 15.39 17.52 6.70
CA GLN A 220 16.24 17.91 7.82
C GLN A 220 17.50 17.04 7.96
N ARG A 221 17.47 15.81 7.43
CA ARG A 221 18.59 14.86 7.51
C ARG A 221 19.60 14.98 6.35
N ALA A 222 19.26 15.70 5.29
CA ALA A 222 20.15 15.96 4.14
C ALA A 222 21.04 17.17 4.41
#